data_AF-A0A954ZSQ1-F1
#
_entry.id   AF-A0A954ZSQ1-F1
#
_cell.length_a   1.000
_cell.length_b   1.000
_cell.length_c   1.000
_cell.angle_alpha   90.00
_cell.angle_beta   90.00
_cell.angle_gamma   90.00
#
_symmetry.space_group_name_H-M   'P 1'
#
loop_
_entity.id
_entity.type
_entity.pdbx_description
1 polymer ?
#
loop_
_entity_poly.entity_id
_entity_poly.type
_entity_poly.pdbx_seq_one_letter_code
_entity_poly.pdbx_strand_id
1 'polypeptide(L)'
;MERDMTDVRPDDLRQISEAHDRLRAEIGKIVVGQEVVIEQMLECIFSRGHALVVGVPGLAKTLLISTIARALSLDFSRIQFTPDLMPSDITGTEVFQEDKTTGQRSLCFIHGPIFSNVVLADEINRTPPKTQAALLEAMQEGQVTAGGQI
;
A
#
# COMPACT_ATOMS: atom_id res chain seq x y z
N MET A 1 10.92 -21.74 -13.22
CA MET A 1 11.76 -20.55 -13.48
C MET A 1 12.71 -20.42 -12.29
N GLU A 2 13.75 -21.25 -12.27
CA GLU A 2 14.81 -21.18 -11.26
C GLU A 2 15.57 -19.89 -11.48
N ARG A 3 15.41 -18.92 -10.57
CA ARG A 3 16.29 -17.77 -10.53
C ARG A 3 17.61 -18.25 -9.95
N ASP A 4 18.66 -18.12 -10.75
CA ASP A 4 20.03 -18.46 -10.41
C ASP A 4 20.45 -17.64 -9.17
N MET A 5 20.50 -18.29 -8.01
CA MET A 5 20.87 -17.67 -6.72
C MET A 5 22.39 -17.41 -6.61
N THR A 6 23.12 -17.59 -7.72
CA THR A 6 24.58 -17.73 -7.77
C THR A 6 25.32 -16.44 -8.13
N ASP A 7 24.61 -15.34 -8.44
CA ASP A 7 25.20 -14.03 -8.83
C ASP A 7 25.07 -12.94 -7.76
N VAL A 8 24.94 -13.31 -6.48
CA VAL A 8 24.99 -12.33 -5.38
C VAL A 8 26.45 -12.08 -5.01
N ARG A 9 27.02 -10.97 -5.47
CA ARG A 9 28.40 -10.62 -5.14
C ARG A 9 28.49 -10.16 -3.67
N PRO A 10 29.58 -10.46 -2.95
CA PRO A 10 29.77 -10.01 -1.57
C PRO A 10 29.68 -8.49 -1.37
N ASP A 11 29.98 -7.71 -2.42
CA ASP A 11 29.87 -6.25 -2.39
C ASP A 11 28.41 -5.78 -2.48
N ASP A 12 27.56 -6.50 -3.21
CA ASP A 12 26.12 -6.19 -3.32
C ASP A 12 25.43 -6.41 -1.96
N LEU A 13 25.79 -7.47 -1.24
CA LEU A 13 25.30 -7.72 0.13
C LEU A 13 25.71 -6.62 1.11
N ARG A 14 26.95 -6.15 1.02
CA ARG A 14 27.44 -5.04 1.86
C ARG A 14 26.67 -3.76 1.60
N GLN A 15 26.46 -3.41 0.33
CA GLN A 15 25.70 -2.22 -0.04
C GLN A 15 24.25 -2.28 0.45
N ILE A 16 23.60 -3.43 0.34
CA ILE A 16 22.23 -3.63 0.84
C ILE A 16 22.19 -3.49 2.37
N SER A 17 23.14 -4.10 3.09
CA SER A 17 23.23 -3.97 4.55
C SER A 17 23.41 -2.52 4.98
N GLU A 18 24.34 -1.78 4.36
CA GLU A 18 24.56 -0.36 4.67
C GLU A 18 23.35 0.52 4.30
N ALA A 19 22.62 0.19 3.23
CA ALA A 19 21.39 0.88 2.88
C ALA A 19 20.27 0.60 3.89
N HIS A 20 20.13 -0.66 4.34
CA HIS A 20 19.17 -1.06 5.37
C HIS A 20 19.45 -0.36 6.71
N ASP A 21 20.70 -0.33 7.16
CA ASP A 21 21.10 0.35 8.40
C ASP A 21 20.81 1.86 8.34
N ARG A 22 21.10 2.50 7.20
CA ARG A 22 20.78 3.92 6.98
C ARG A 22 19.27 4.15 6.99
N LEU A 23 18.51 3.31 6.30
CA LEU A 23 17.05 3.41 6.26
C LEU A 23 16.45 3.30 7.67
N ARG A 24 16.89 2.30 8.45
CA ARG A 24 16.46 2.11 9.84
C ARG A 24 16.80 3.32 10.70
N ALA A 25 18.00 3.86 10.57
CA ALA A 25 18.41 5.05 11.30
C ALA A 25 17.54 6.28 10.97
N GLU A 26 17.18 6.49 9.71
CA GLU A 26 16.28 7.58 9.30
C GLU A 26 14.86 7.41 9.86
N ILE A 27 14.30 6.20 9.81
CA ILE A 27 12.98 5.91 10.39
C ILE A 27 12.99 6.14 11.91
N GLY A 28 14.06 5.71 12.59
CA GLY A 28 14.25 5.82 14.04
C GLY A 28 14.30 7.26 14.56
N LYS A 29 14.51 8.27 13.70
CA LYS A 29 14.45 9.69 14.08
C LYS A 29 13.02 10.16 14.37
N ILE A 30 12.02 9.50 13.77
CA ILE A 30 10.61 9.87 13.89
C ILE A 30 9.85 8.84 14.73
N VAL A 31 10.15 7.56 14.56
CA VAL A 31 9.44 6.46 15.22
C VAL A 31 10.37 5.81 16.24
N VAL A 32 10.06 5.98 17.52
CA VAL A 32 10.89 5.52 18.64
C VAL A 32 10.26 4.31 19.33
N GLY A 33 11.06 3.28 19.65
CA GLY A 33 10.63 2.14 20.46
C GLY A 33 9.76 1.12 19.73
N GLN A 34 9.84 1.07 18.39
CA GLN A 34 9.08 0.15 17.52
C GLN A 34 10.01 -0.63 16.59
N GLU A 35 11.25 -0.88 16.99
CA GLU A 35 12.32 -1.42 16.15
C GLU A 35 11.93 -2.77 15.54
N VAL A 36 11.31 -3.66 16.32
CA VAL A 36 10.85 -4.97 15.86
C VAL A 36 9.76 -4.82 14.79
N VAL A 37 8.82 -3.90 14.98
CA VAL A 37 7.72 -3.68 14.04
C VAL A 37 8.25 -3.05 12.75
N ILE A 38 9.21 -2.12 12.85
CA ILE A 38 9.88 -1.53 11.69
C ILE A 38 10.52 -2.63 10.83
N GLU A 39 11.30 -3.54 11.42
CA GLU A 39 11.92 -4.66 10.69
C GLU A 39 10.86 -5.54 10.01
N GLN A 40 9.83 -5.96 10.73
CA GLN A 40 8.75 -6.79 10.16
C GLN A 40 8.01 -6.10 9.01
N MET A 41 7.81 -4.78 9.08
CA MET A 41 7.21 -4.02 7.99
C MET A 41 8.14 -3.93 6.77
N LEU A 42 9.44 -3.72 6.98
CA LEU A 42 10.43 -3.71 5.90
C LEU A 42 10.51 -5.07 5.21
N GLU A 43 10.58 -6.16 5.99
CA GLU A 43 10.53 -7.54 5.48
C GLU A 43 9.28 -7.75 4.62
N CYS A 44 8.10 -7.36 5.13
CA CYS A 44 6.84 -7.45 4.41
C CYS A 44 6.85 -6.67 3.08
N ILE A 45 7.38 -5.44 3.08
CA ILE A 45 7.44 -4.62 1.86
C ILE A 45 8.40 -5.25 0.84
N PHE A 46 9.59 -5.66 1.26
CA PHE A 46 10.59 -6.26 0.37
C PHE A 46 10.16 -7.62 -0.17
N SER A 47 9.37 -8.38 0.59
CA SER A 47 8.76 -9.62 0.13
C SER A 47 7.49 -9.40 -0.71
N ARG A 48 7.06 -8.16 -0.94
CA ARG A 48 5.78 -7.81 -1.59
C ARG A 48 4.56 -8.46 -0.90
N GLY A 49 4.64 -8.61 0.41
CA GLY A 49 3.58 -9.18 1.23
C GLY A 49 2.59 -8.12 1.73
N HIS A 50 1.57 -8.60 2.44
CA HIS A 50 0.62 -7.77 3.16
C HIS A 50 0.67 -8.11 4.66
N ALA A 51 0.64 -7.10 5.52
CA ALA A 51 0.69 -7.28 6.96
C ALA A 51 -0.62 -6.84 7.63
N LEU A 52 -1.07 -7.63 8.61
CA LEU A 52 -2.16 -7.26 9.51
C LEU A 52 -1.58 -6.67 10.80
N VAL A 53 -1.74 -5.36 10.99
CA VAL A 53 -1.18 -4.65 12.14
C VAL A 53 -2.22 -4.52 13.26
N VAL A 54 -2.18 -5.42 14.23
CA VAL A 54 -3.05 -5.38 15.42
C VAL A 54 -2.38 -4.59 16.55
N GLY A 55 -3.17 -3.78 17.26
CA GLY A 55 -2.64 -2.93 18.34
C GLY A 55 -3.68 -1.90 18.76
N VAL A 56 -3.55 -1.36 19.96
CA VAL A 56 -4.51 -0.40 20.51
C VAL A 56 -4.50 0.92 19.73
N PRO A 57 -5.62 1.66 19.69
CA PRO A 57 -5.66 3.00 19.11
C PRO A 57 -4.60 3.91 19.72
N GLY A 58 -4.01 4.79 18.91
CA GLY A 58 -3.04 5.77 19.38
C GLY A 58 -1.57 5.32 19.38
N LEU A 59 -1.25 4.08 18.99
CA LEU A 59 0.14 3.60 18.85
C LEU A 59 0.85 4.09 17.57
N ALA A 60 0.45 5.26 17.06
CA ALA A 60 1.10 5.91 15.92
C ALA A 60 1.27 5.00 14.67
N LYS A 61 0.40 4.00 14.45
CA LYS A 61 0.49 3.08 13.30
C LYS A 61 0.55 3.82 11.96
N THR A 62 -0.29 4.84 11.83
CA THR A 62 -0.30 5.73 10.66
C THR A 62 1.03 6.46 10.50
N LEU A 63 1.63 6.97 11.59
CA LEU A 63 2.93 7.64 11.55
C LEU A 63 4.03 6.65 11.16
N LEU A 64 4.03 5.45 11.75
CA LEU A 64 5.00 4.39 11.46
C LEU A 64 4.99 4.03 9.96
N ILE A 65 3.83 3.65 9.43
CA ILE A 65 3.71 3.15 8.06
C ILE A 65 3.98 4.27 7.05
N SER A 66 3.45 5.48 7.28
CA SER A 66 3.71 6.62 6.39
C SER A 66 5.17 7.08 6.43
N THR A 67 5.86 6.95 7.57
CA THR A 67 7.29 7.25 7.69
C THR A 67 8.12 6.24 6.88
N ILE A 68 7.81 4.95 6.98
CA ILE A 68 8.49 3.91 6.19
C ILE A 68 8.29 4.15 4.70
N ALA A 69 7.05 4.41 4.26
CA ALA A 69 6.76 4.70 2.86
C ALA A 69 7.57 5.91 2.35
N ARG A 70 7.60 7.01 3.13
CA ARG A 70 8.39 8.20 2.80
C ARG A 70 9.89 7.91 2.73
N ALA A 71 10.43 7.16 3.68
CA ALA A 71 11.85 6.83 3.73
C ALA A 71 12.29 5.98 2.52
N LEU A 72 11.38 5.16 1.99
CA LEU A 72 11.57 4.36 0.78
C LEU A 72 11.15 5.09 -0.52
N SER A 73 10.71 6.35 -0.44
CA SER A 73 10.16 7.11 -1.57
C SER A 73 9.00 6.40 -2.29
N LEU A 74 8.12 5.77 -1.52
CA LEU A 74 6.94 5.07 -1.98
C LEU A 74 5.70 5.95 -1.85
N ASP A 75 4.78 5.83 -2.81
CA ASP A 75 3.45 6.41 -2.69
C ASP A 75 2.73 5.78 -1.51
N PHE A 76 2.06 6.62 -0.73
CA PHE A 76 1.31 6.22 0.45
C PHE A 76 -0.15 6.68 0.34
N SER A 77 -1.06 5.75 0.61
CA SER A 77 -2.49 6.00 0.68
C SER A 77 -3.07 5.45 1.97
N ARG A 78 -4.11 6.10 2.47
CA ARG A 78 -4.82 5.69 3.69
C ARG A 78 -6.30 5.55 3.38
N ILE A 79 -6.86 4.39 3.71
CA ILE A 79 -8.28 4.08 3.61
C ILE A 79 -8.80 3.87 5.01
N GLN A 80 -9.73 4.72 5.42
CA GLN A 80 -10.45 4.54 6.68
C GLN A 80 -11.70 3.73 6.39
N PHE A 81 -11.81 2.53 6.95
CA PHE A 81 -12.98 1.71 6.75
C PHE A 81 -14.13 2.21 7.63
N THR A 82 -15.26 2.47 6.98
CA THR A 82 -16.51 2.91 7.62
C THR A 82 -17.67 2.05 7.14
N PRO A 83 -18.81 2.03 7.86
CA PRO A 83 -19.96 1.20 7.51
C PRO A 83 -20.59 1.53 6.15
N ASP A 84 -20.37 2.75 5.66
CA ASP A 84 -20.89 3.32 4.43
C ASP A 84 -19.93 3.21 3.24
N LEU A 85 -18.68 2.79 3.47
CA LEU A 85 -17.67 2.66 2.42
C LEU A 85 -18.09 1.63 1.36
N MET A 86 -18.09 2.04 0.10
CA MET A 86 -18.41 1.17 -1.03
C MET A 86 -17.15 0.56 -1.67
N PRO A 87 -17.26 -0.59 -2.36
CA PRO A 87 -16.14 -1.16 -3.12
C PRO A 87 -15.46 -0.15 -4.07
N SER A 88 -16.25 0.64 -4.79
CA SER A 88 -15.75 1.66 -5.73
C SER A 88 -14.98 2.79 -5.05
N ASP A 89 -15.20 3.05 -3.76
CA ASP A 89 -14.42 4.05 -3.02
C ASP A 89 -13.01 3.55 -2.69
N ILE A 90 -12.78 2.23 -2.80
CA ILE A 90 -11.49 1.55 -2.61
C ILE A 90 -10.83 1.33 -3.97
N THR A 91 -11.56 0.68 -4.88
CA THR A 91 -11.06 0.25 -6.18
C THR A 91 -11.09 1.34 -7.24
N GLY A 92 -11.84 2.43 -7.05
CA GLY A 92 -12.05 3.43 -8.08
C GLY A 92 -13.37 3.24 -8.82
N THR A 93 -13.68 4.20 -9.67
CA THR A 93 -14.99 4.30 -10.35
C THR A 93 -14.84 4.86 -11.76
N GLU A 94 -15.71 4.43 -12.66
CA GLU A 94 -15.84 5.06 -13.97
C GLU A 94 -16.75 6.28 -13.86
N VAL A 95 -16.25 7.42 -14.32
CA VAL A 95 -17.02 8.65 -14.40
C VAL A 95 -17.27 9.02 -15.84
N PHE A 96 -18.46 9.56 -16.09
CA PHE A 96 -18.79 10.15 -17.37
C PHE A 96 -18.21 11.57 -17.43
N GLN A 97 -17.30 11.81 -18.36
CA GLN A 97 -16.67 13.12 -18.54
C GLN A 97 -17.06 13.69 -19.90
N GLU A 98 -17.53 14.93 -19.89
CA GLU A 98 -17.84 15.70 -21.09
C GLU A 98 -16.77 16.79 -21.26
N ASP A 99 -16.09 16.76 -22.40
CA ASP A 99 -15.15 17.81 -22.77
C ASP A 99 -15.94 19.08 -23.09
N LYS A 100 -15.75 20.12 -22.27
CA LYS A 100 -16.46 21.40 -22.38
C LYS A 100 -16.17 22.16 -23.69
N THR A 101 -15.08 21.84 -24.35
CA THR A 101 -14.63 22.48 -25.60
C THR A 101 -15.11 21.73 -26.84
N THR A 102 -15.14 20.39 -26.79
CA THR A 102 -15.49 19.56 -27.96
C THR A 102 -16.89 18.94 -27.88
N GLY A 103 -17.53 18.93 -26.71
CA GLY A 103 -18.80 18.25 -26.44
C GLY A 103 -18.69 16.72 -26.48
N GLN A 104 -17.47 16.18 -26.62
CA GLN A 104 -17.27 14.73 -26.64
C GLN A 104 -17.47 14.14 -25.25
N ARG A 105 -18.14 13.00 -25.25
CA ARG A 105 -18.49 12.23 -24.06
C ARG A 105 -17.57 11.02 -23.99
N SER A 106 -16.90 10.83 -22.87
CA SER A 106 -16.02 9.69 -22.63
C SER A 106 -16.25 9.13 -21.22
N LEU A 107 -16.08 7.81 -21.08
CA LEU A 107 -15.96 7.17 -19.78
C LEU A 107 -14.47 7.21 -19.38
N CYS A 108 -14.19 7.74 -18.20
CA CYS A 108 -12.84 7.84 -17.65
C CYS A 108 -12.80 7.10 -16.32
N PHE A 109 -11.82 6.22 -16.15
CA PHE A 109 -11.61 5.53 -14.88
C PHE A 109 -10.82 6.41 -13.92
N ILE A 110 -11.40 6.67 -12.76
CA ILE A 110 -10.71 7.34 -11.65
C ILE A 110 -10.23 6.27 -10.69
N HIS A 111 -8.91 6.16 -10.58
CA HIS A 111 -8.23 5.27 -9.66
C HIS A 111 -8.65 5.54 -8.21
N GLY A 112 -9.02 4.47 -7.50
CA GLY A 112 -9.26 4.51 -6.07
C GLY A 112 -7.96 4.59 -5.25
N PRO A 113 -8.07 4.74 -3.93
CA PRO A 113 -6.92 4.86 -3.03
C PRO A 113 -6.02 3.62 -2.97
N ILE A 114 -6.44 2.45 -3.49
CA ILE A 114 -5.58 1.26 -3.54
C ILE A 114 -4.47 1.34 -4.59
N PHE A 115 -4.54 2.29 -5.53
CA PHE A 115 -3.50 2.53 -6.53
C PHE A 115 -2.35 3.34 -5.92
N SER A 116 -1.64 2.70 -4.99
CA SER A 116 -0.50 3.26 -4.27
C SER A 116 0.48 2.14 -3.93
N ASN A 117 1.75 2.46 -3.68
CA ASN A 117 2.73 1.43 -3.31
C ASN A 117 2.48 0.88 -1.90
N VAL A 118 2.05 1.74 -0.98
CA VAL A 118 1.72 1.38 0.40
C VAL A 118 0.33 1.89 0.74
N VAL A 119 -0.57 0.98 1.11
CA VAL A 119 -1.94 1.29 1.50
C VAL A 119 -2.16 0.91 2.96
N LEU A 120 -2.50 1.89 3.80
CA LEU A 120 -2.97 1.65 5.17
C LEU A 120 -4.50 1.56 5.18
N ALA A 121 -5.02 0.34 5.34
CA ALA A 121 -6.44 0.09 5.57
C ALA A 121 -6.73 0.07 7.09
N ASP A 122 -7.20 1.18 7.63
CA ASP A 122 -7.55 1.32 9.05
C ASP A 122 -8.95 0.80 9.32
N GLU A 123 -9.11 0.08 10.45
CA GLU A 123 -10.40 -0.40 10.96
C GLU A 123 -11.20 -1.27 9.98
N ILE A 124 -10.51 -2.17 9.26
CA ILE A 124 -11.10 -3.05 8.23
C ILE A 124 -12.40 -3.74 8.65
N ASN A 125 -12.53 -4.03 9.94
CA ASN A 125 -13.67 -4.68 10.58
C ASN A 125 -14.93 -3.80 10.68
N ARG A 126 -14.89 -2.52 10.30
CA ARG A 126 -16.02 -1.57 10.36
C ARG A 126 -16.86 -1.47 9.10
N THR A 127 -16.51 -2.18 8.02
CA THR A 127 -17.24 -2.13 6.73
C THR A 127 -17.96 -3.46 6.44
N PRO A 128 -18.98 -3.49 5.55
CA PRO A 128 -19.64 -4.73 5.15
C PRO A 128 -18.69 -5.72 4.45
N PRO A 129 -18.99 -7.04 4.50
CA PRO A 129 -18.13 -8.07 3.89
C PRO A 129 -17.82 -7.84 2.41
N LYS A 130 -18.76 -7.25 1.65
CA LYS A 130 -18.58 -6.95 0.22
C LYS A 130 -17.46 -5.93 -0.03
N THR A 131 -17.33 -4.91 0.81
CA THR A 131 -16.29 -3.89 0.69
C THR A 131 -14.94 -4.43 1.13
N GLN A 132 -14.89 -5.28 2.16
CA GLN A 132 -13.67 -6.01 2.54
C GLN A 132 -13.20 -6.94 1.41
N ALA A 133 -14.13 -7.67 0.79
CA ALA A 133 -13.82 -8.59 -0.30
C ALA A 133 -13.16 -7.86 -1.49
N ALA A 134 -13.62 -6.65 -1.83
CA ALA A 134 -13.01 -5.86 -2.92
C ALA A 134 -11.54 -5.52 -2.66
N LEU A 135 -11.17 -5.18 -1.43
CA LEU A 135 -9.76 -4.98 -1.05
C LEU A 135 -8.98 -6.29 -1.13
N LEU A 136 -9.52 -7.37 -0.57
CA LEU A 136 -8.84 -8.67 -0.52
C LEU A 136 -8.66 -9.29 -1.92
N GLU A 137 -9.62 -9.09 -2.82
CA GLU A 137 -9.53 -9.48 -4.22
C GLU A 137 -8.39 -8.74 -4.91
N ALA A 138 -8.30 -7.41 -4.75
CA ALA A 138 -7.19 -6.63 -5.29
C ALA A 138 -5.82 -7.06 -4.71
N MET A 139 -5.76 -7.42 -3.42
CA MET A 139 -4.55 -7.96 -2.80
C MET A 139 -4.14 -9.31 -3.39
N GLN A 140 -5.10 -10.18 -3.67
CA GLN A 140 -4.84 -11.53 -4.18
C GLN A 140 -4.48 -11.53 -5.67
N GLU A 141 -5.19 -10.76 -6.47
CA GLU A 141 -5.05 -10.73 -7.93
C GLU A 141 -3.95 -9.76 -8.39
N GLY A 142 -3.59 -8.77 -7.56
CA GLY A 142 -2.62 -7.72 -7.93
C GLY A 142 -3.11 -6.79 -9.03
N GLN A 143 -4.41 -6.81 -9.33
CA GLN A 143 -5.08 -6.04 -10.36
C GLN A 143 -6.54 -5.76 -9.94
N VAL A 144 -7.19 -4.82 -10.62
CA VAL A 144 -8.56 -4.40 -10.31
C VAL A 144 -9.33 -4.35 -11.61
N THR A 145 -10.44 -5.05 -11.70
CA THR A 145 -11.33 -4.95 -12.87
C THR A 145 -12.38 -3.87 -12.66
N ALA A 146 -12.44 -2.89 -13.55
CA ALA A 146 -13.47 -1.86 -13.57
C ALA A 146 -13.92 -1.60 -15.01
N GLY A 147 -15.24 -1.40 -15.22
CA GLY A 147 -15.75 -1.10 -16.56
C GLY A 147 -15.59 -2.20 -17.62
N GLY A 148 -15.22 -3.42 -17.21
CA GLY A 148 -14.86 -4.50 -18.13
C GLY A 148 -13.40 -4.45 -18.61
N GLN A 149 -12.55 -3.62 -17.99
CA GLN A 149 -11.11 -3.57 -18.21
C GLN A 149 -10.36 -3.95 -16.93
N ILE A 150 -9.19 -4.58 -17.10
CA ILE A 150 -8.25 -4.99 -16.05
C ILE A 150 -7.18 -3.91 -15.89
#